data_AF-A0ABD6EK91-F1
#
_entry.id   AF-A0ABD6EK91-F1
#
_cell.length_a   1.000
_cell.length_b   1.000
_cell.length_c   1.000
_cell.angle_alpha   90.00
_cell.angle_beta   90.00
_cell.angle_gamma   90.00
#
_symmetry.space_group_name_H-M   'P 1'
#
loop_
_entity.id
_entity.type
_entity.pdbx_description
1 polymer ?
#
loop_
_entity_poly.entity_id
_entity_poly.type
_entity_poly.pdbx_seq_one_letter_code
_entity_poly.pdbx_strand_id
1 'polypeptide(L)'
;MDETAVESKRGGLLSHIDLADRLWNDESLASLFTSRGPLFDLRKDCEKLQINPIPLRVAAPMVRYSKLPFRMLVRLYCADLVYTPMIYAKCFIASEYSRLAEYTTCEADKSTIVQFASNCPEEFALASEFVEP
;
A
#
# COMPACT_ATOMS: atom_id res chain seq x y z
N MET A 1 26.98 -11.01 37.65
CA MET A 1 25.98 -10.29 38.45
C MET A 1 24.83 -10.00 37.52
N ASP A 2 23.80 -10.82 37.71
CA ASP A 2 22.45 -10.87 37.14
C ASP A 2 22.00 -9.77 36.15
N GLU A 3 21.71 -10.17 34.90
CA GLU A 3 21.05 -9.38 33.86
C GLU A 3 19.51 -9.31 34.02
N THR A 4 18.95 -9.96 35.04
CA THR A 4 17.48 -10.07 35.25
C THR A 4 16.82 -8.85 35.90
N ALA A 5 17.56 -7.76 36.16
CA ALA A 5 17.05 -6.60 36.91
C ALA A 5 16.65 -5.38 36.06
N VAL A 6 16.81 -5.43 34.72
CA VAL A 6 16.42 -4.30 33.83
C VAL A 6 15.02 -4.51 33.21
N GLU A 7 14.48 -5.72 33.28
CA GLU A 7 13.18 -6.10 32.68
C GLU A 7 11.94 -5.57 33.44
N SER A 8 12.10 -4.98 34.63
CA SER A 8 10.96 -4.75 35.54
C SER A 8 10.29 -3.35 35.43
N LYS A 9 10.74 -2.46 34.54
CA LYS A 9 10.20 -1.08 34.46
C LYS A 9 9.83 -0.57 33.05
N ARG A 10 9.25 -1.42 32.21
CA ARG A 10 8.48 -0.95 31.02
C ARG A 10 7.13 -1.66 30.92
N GLY A 11 6.35 -1.57 32.00
CA GLY A 11 4.92 -1.72 31.89
C GLY A 11 4.32 -0.52 31.15
N GLY A 12 3.65 -0.80 30.03
CA GLY A 12 2.52 -0.02 29.55
C GLY A 12 2.83 1.29 28.83
N LEU A 13 3.21 1.21 27.56
CA LEU A 13 2.67 2.03 26.48
C LEU A 13 3.19 1.44 25.17
N LEU A 14 2.38 0.61 24.52
CA LEU A 14 2.67 0.13 23.17
C LEU A 14 2.81 1.36 22.29
N SER A 15 3.94 1.49 21.60
CA SER A 15 4.09 2.55 20.62
C SER A 15 2.97 2.37 19.58
N HIS A 16 2.37 3.46 19.10
CA HIS A 16 1.31 3.38 18.08
C HIS A 16 1.77 2.61 16.82
N ILE A 17 3.08 2.48 16.63
CA ILE A 17 3.74 1.70 15.57
C ILE A 17 3.64 0.19 15.85
N ASP A 18 3.94 -0.27 17.08
CA ASP A 18 3.86 -1.69 17.45
C ASP A 18 2.45 -2.27 17.37
N LEU A 19 1.42 -1.45 17.63
CA LEU A 19 0.03 -1.88 17.54
C LEU A 19 -0.41 -1.99 16.08
N ALA A 20 0.00 -1.06 15.21
CA ALA A 20 -0.27 -1.12 13.79
C ALA A 20 0.44 -2.31 13.13
N ASP A 21 1.68 -2.60 13.52
CA ASP A 21 2.44 -3.75 13.03
C ASP A 21 1.84 -5.08 13.51
N ARG A 22 1.33 -5.16 14.75
CA ARG A 22 0.60 -6.35 15.23
C ARG A 22 -0.74 -6.56 14.55
N LEU A 23 -1.48 -5.48 14.29
CA LEU A 23 -2.74 -5.53 13.55
C LEU A 23 -2.52 -5.93 12.09
N TRP A 24 -1.43 -5.46 11.47
CA TRP A 24 -1.09 -5.78 10.08
C TRP A 24 -0.67 -7.24 9.87
N ASN A 25 -0.02 -7.85 10.87
CA ASN A 25 0.40 -9.25 10.84
C ASN A 25 -0.69 -10.24 11.30
N ASP A 26 -1.89 -9.75 11.63
CA ASP A 26 -3.03 -10.59 12.01
C ASP A 26 -3.74 -11.10 10.74
N GLU A 27 -3.57 -12.39 10.44
CA GLU A 27 -4.23 -13.05 9.30
C GLU A 27 -5.76 -12.93 9.31
N SER A 28 -6.36 -12.64 10.47
CA SER A 28 -7.80 -12.40 10.58
C SER A 28 -8.25 -11.12 9.87
N LEU A 29 -7.42 -10.07 9.80
CA LEU A 29 -7.75 -8.85 9.07
C LEU A 29 -7.56 -9.03 7.56
N ALA A 30 -6.52 -9.75 7.14
CA ALA A 30 -6.31 -10.09 5.73
C ALA A 30 -7.49 -10.90 5.15
N SER A 31 -8.02 -11.84 5.93
CA SER A 31 -9.23 -12.59 5.57
C SER A 31 -10.51 -11.74 5.64
N LEU A 32 -10.58 -10.75 6.54
CA LEU A 32 -11.66 -9.77 6.60
C LEU A 32 -11.70 -8.88 5.34
N PHE A 33 -10.53 -8.44 4.86
CA PHE A 33 -10.36 -7.65 3.64
C PHE A 33 -10.67 -8.43 2.36
N THR A 34 -10.53 -9.75 2.40
CA THR A 34 -10.82 -10.63 1.26
C THR A 34 -12.28 -11.10 1.23
N SER A 35 -12.90 -11.31 2.40
CA SER A 35 -14.25 -11.91 2.52
C SER A 35 -15.39 -10.90 2.52
N ARG A 36 -15.16 -9.68 3.01
CA ARG A 36 -16.13 -8.60 2.96
C ARG A 36 -15.79 -7.76 1.74
N GLY A 37 -16.71 -7.72 0.78
CA GLY A 37 -16.62 -6.79 -0.34
C GLY A 37 -16.46 -5.33 0.14
N PRO A 38 -16.33 -4.37 -0.78
CA PRO A 38 -16.10 -2.98 -0.45
C PRO A 38 -17.03 -2.48 0.68
N LEU A 39 -16.48 -1.70 1.62
CA LEU A 39 -17.24 -1.18 2.77
C LEU A 39 -18.42 -0.29 2.33
N PHE A 40 -18.36 0.22 1.11
CA PHE A 40 -19.34 1.11 0.50
C PHE A 40 -19.78 0.58 -0.87
N ASP A 41 -21.10 0.49 -1.12
CA ASP A 41 -21.64 -0.01 -2.38
C ASP A 41 -22.03 1.15 -3.31
N LEU A 42 -21.02 1.69 -4.01
CA LEU A 42 -21.20 2.83 -4.90
C LEU A 42 -22.23 2.55 -6.01
N ARG A 43 -22.34 1.31 -6.50
CA ARG A 43 -23.31 0.98 -7.55
C ARG A 43 -24.73 1.23 -7.05
N LYS A 44 -25.04 0.75 -5.84
CA LYS A 44 -26.35 1.01 -5.21
C LYS A 44 -26.60 2.49 -4.99
N ASP A 45 -25.56 3.25 -4.62
CA ASP A 45 -25.72 4.68 -4.36
C ASP A 45 -25.85 5.51 -5.64
N CYS A 46 -25.14 5.17 -6.71
CA CYS A 46 -25.35 5.74 -8.05
C CYS A 46 -26.75 5.40 -8.59
N GLU A 47 -27.23 4.17 -8.38
CA GLU A 47 -28.59 3.75 -8.74
C GLU A 47 -29.65 4.58 -8.01
N LYS A 48 -29.50 4.81 -6.69
CA LYS A 48 -30.40 5.69 -5.92
C LYS A 48 -30.39 7.13 -6.43
N LEU A 49 -29.23 7.64 -6.85
CA LEU A 49 -29.05 9.01 -7.31
C LEU A 49 -29.37 9.21 -8.81
N GLN A 50 -29.75 8.15 -9.53
CA GLN A 50 -30.01 8.17 -10.97
C GLN A 50 -28.80 8.70 -11.79
N ILE A 51 -27.58 8.43 -11.33
CA ILE A 51 -26.33 8.86 -11.99
C ILE A 51 -25.84 7.73 -12.90
N ASN A 52 -25.77 8.00 -14.21
CA ASN A 52 -25.04 7.19 -15.21
C ASN A 52 -24.06 8.11 -15.97
N PRO A 53 -22.75 7.80 -16.10
CA PRO A 53 -22.04 6.56 -15.75
C PRO A 53 -21.32 6.58 -14.38
N ILE A 54 -21.02 5.38 -13.84
CA ILE A 54 -20.20 5.18 -12.63
C ILE A 54 -18.76 5.67 -12.94
N PRO A 55 -18.24 6.68 -12.23
CA PRO A 55 -16.87 7.15 -12.46
C PRO A 55 -15.85 6.11 -11.99
N LEU A 56 -14.72 6.00 -12.71
CA LEU A 56 -13.58 5.22 -12.26
C LEU A 56 -12.90 5.94 -11.09
N ARG A 57 -12.76 5.26 -9.94
CA ARG A 57 -12.14 5.85 -8.75
C ARG A 57 -10.66 5.52 -8.73
N VAL A 58 -9.86 6.57 -8.92
CA VAL A 58 -8.42 6.46 -9.02
C VAL A 58 -7.79 7.16 -7.82
N ALA A 59 -7.03 6.41 -7.01
CA ALA A 59 -6.18 7.01 -5.98
C ALA A 59 -4.90 7.55 -6.63
N ALA A 60 -4.71 8.87 -6.58
CA ALA A 60 -3.56 9.54 -7.17
C ALA A 60 -2.22 9.13 -6.52
N PRO A 61 -1.10 9.29 -7.23
CA PRO A 61 0.21 9.06 -6.64
C PRO A 61 0.53 10.12 -5.59
N MET A 62 0.94 9.67 -4.40
CA MET A 62 1.35 10.54 -3.30
C MET A 62 2.69 10.06 -2.75
N VAL A 63 3.70 10.94 -2.86
CA VAL A 63 5.06 10.68 -2.35
C VAL A 63 4.99 10.32 -0.87
N ARG A 64 5.67 9.23 -0.47
CA ARG A 64 5.65 8.61 0.87
C ARG A 64 4.33 7.98 1.33
N TYR A 65 3.17 8.39 0.82
CA TYR A 65 1.88 7.90 1.33
C TYR A 65 1.35 6.67 0.59
N SER A 66 1.38 6.66 -0.75
CA SER A 66 0.74 5.60 -1.55
C SER A 66 1.50 4.25 -1.53
N LYS A 67 2.14 3.90 -0.41
CA LYS A 67 2.77 2.60 -0.15
C LYS A 67 1.71 1.51 0.06
N LEU A 68 2.14 0.25 0.06
CA LEU A 68 1.25 -0.92 0.06
C LEU A 68 0.13 -0.87 1.12
N PRO A 69 0.39 -0.55 2.41
CA PRO A 69 -0.68 -0.51 3.42
C PRO A 69 -1.75 0.54 3.10
N PHE A 70 -1.36 1.70 2.59
CA PHE A 70 -2.31 2.74 2.21
C PHE A 70 -3.12 2.34 0.97
N ARG A 71 -2.49 1.73 -0.03
CA ARG A 71 -3.18 1.22 -1.23
C ARG A 71 -4.23 0.16 -0.85
N MET A 72 -3.87 -0.75 0.06
CA MET A 72 -4.81 -1.73 0.62
C MET A 72 -5.97 -1.06 1.34
N LEU A 73 -5.69 -0.06 2.18
CA LEU A 73 -6.73 0.68 2.88
C LEU A 73 -7.72 1.34 1.91
N VAL A 74 -7.24 2.12 0.93
CA VAL A 74 -8.15 2.86 0.03
C VAL A 74 -8.97 1.95 -0.89
N ARG A 75 -8.49 0.73 -1.18
CA ARG A 75 -9.29 -0.27 -1.91
C ARG A 75 -10.52 -0.72 -1.13
N LEU A 76 -10.45 -0.77 0.20
CA LEU A 76 -11.61 -1.07 1.06
C LEU A 76 -12.66 0.05 0.98
N TYR A 77 -12.19 1.28 0.78
CA TYR A 77 -13.01 2.45 0.46
C TYR A 77 -13.27 2.62 -1.04
N CYS A 78 -13.16 1.51 -1.76
CA CYS A 78 -13.60 1.35 -3.14
C CYS A 78 -12.76 2.13 -4.16
N ALA A 79 -11.46 2.30 -3.95
CA ALA A 79 -10.58 2.68 -5.05
C ALA A 79 -10.51 1.54 -6.08
N ASP A 80 -10.84 1.82 -7.34
CA ASP A 80 -10.79 0.85 -8.44
C ASP A 80 -9.36 0.71 -8.97
N LEU A 81 -8.65 1.84 -9.11
CA LEU A 81 -7.24 1.93 -9.45
C LEU A 81 -6.48 2.70 -8.37
N VAL A 82 -5.23 2.32 -8.15
CA VAL A 82 -4.33 3.00 -7.21
C VAL A 82 -2.95 3.15 -7.83
N TYR A 83 -2.27 4.24 -7.51
CA TYR A 83 -0.88 4.44 -7.88
C TYR A 83 0.07 4.12 -6.72
N THR A 84 1.30 3.74 -7.05
CA THR A 84 2.42 3.78 -6.10
C THR A 84 2.80 5.24 -5.78
N PRO A 85 3.69 5.49 -4.80
CA PRO A 85 4.40 6.76 -4.76
C PRO A 85 5.19 6.95 -6.06
N MET A 86 5.57 8.18 -6.39
CA MET A 86 6.49 8.45 -7.49
C MET A 86 7.89 7.92 -7.13
N ILE A 87 8.35 6.87 -7.82
CA ILE A 87 9.62 6.20 -7.57
C ILE A 87 10.70 6.80 -8.47
N TYR A 88 11.86 7.15 -7.91
CA TYR A 88 12.98 7.63 -8.72
C TYR A 88 13.74 6.45 -9.35
N ALA A 89 13.67 6.30 -10.67
CA ALA A 89 14.15 5.12 -11.40
C ALA A 89 15.64 4.83 -11.13
N LYS A 90 16.47 5.88 -11.13
CA LYS A 90 17.91 5.78 -10.85
C LYS A 90 18.23 5.16 -9.49
N CYS A 91 17.52 5.54 -8.44
CA CYS A 91 17.72 4.96 -7.11
C CYS A 91 17.21 3.52 -7.04
N PHE A 92 16.07 3.27 -7.70
CA PHE A 92 15.43 1.96 -7.75
C PHE A 92 16.32 0.89 -8.41
N ILE A 93 17.01 1.24 -9.50
CA ILE A 93 17.95 0.32 -10.16
C ILE A 93 19.20 0.10 -9.31
N ALA A 94 19.72 1.18 -8.70
CA ALA A 94 21.03 1.18 -8.05
C ALA A 94 21.14 0.24 -6.84
N SER A 95 20.04 -0.03 -6.12
CA SER A 95 20.10 -0.84 -4.89
C SER A 95 18.80 -1.59 -4.61
N GLU A 96 18.94 -2.85 -4.20
CA GLU A 96 17.83 -3.66 -3.68
C GLU A 96 17.16 -3.03 -2.46
N TYR A 97 17.95 -2.43 -1.57
CA TYR A 97 17.42 -1.72 -0.41
C TYR A 97 16.48 -0.59 -0.82
N SER A 98 16.84 0.17 -1.87
CA SER A 98 15.98 1.21 -2.43
C SER A 98 14.72 0.61 -3.05
N ARG A 99 14.79 -0.56 -3.69
CA ARG A 99 13.61 -1.22 -4.24
C ARG A 99 12.61 -1.60 -3.16
N LEU A 100 13.09 -2.28 -2.12
CA LEU A 100 12.26 -2.69 -0.98
C LEU A 100 11.68 -1.51 -0.21
N ALA A 101 12.40 -0.38 -0.15
CA ALA A 101 11.92 0.83 0.52
C ALA A 101 10.82 1.56 -0.26
N GLU A 102 10.91 1.58 -1.60
CA GLU A 102 10.02 2.34 -2.48
C GLU A 102 8.83 1.51 -2.97
N TYR A 103 9.02 0.21 -3.22
CA TYR A 103 8.02 -0.67 -3.81
C TYR A 103 7.94 -2.03 -3.12
N THR A 104 6.75 -2.33 -2.62
CA THR A 104 6.33 -3.65 -2.16
C THR A 104 4.91 -3.91 -2.66
N THR A 105 4.58 -5.18 -2.89
CA THR A 105 3.28 -5.62 -3.41
C THR A 105 2.83 -6.91 -2.70
N CYS A 106 1.56 -7.30 -2.89
CA CYS A 106 1.00 -8.57 -2.42
C CYS A 106 -0.06 -9.08 -3.40
N GLU A 107 -0.53 -10.32 -3.24
CA GLU A 107 -1.52 -10.93 -4.16
C GLU A 107 -2.84 -10.16 -4.27
N ALA A 108 -3.21 -9.39 -3.23
CA ALA A 108 -4.40 -8.56 -3.20
C ALA A 108 -4.22 -7.19 -3.87
N ASP A 109 -2.98 -6.77 -4.18
CA ASP A 109 -2.67 -5.46 -4.77
C ASP A 109 -2.88 -5.42 -6.30
N LYS A 110 -4.04 -5.90 -6.74
CA LYS A 110 -4.41 -6.03 -8.16
C LYS A 110 -4.89 -4.71 -8.75
N SER A 111 -4.42 -4.37 -9.96
CA SER A 111 -4.73 -3.10 -10.63
C SER A 111 -4.02 -1.89 -9.99
N THR A 112 -2.75 -2.06 -9.65
CA THR A 112 -1.86 -1.00 -9.16
C THR A 112 -0.98 -0.50 -10.29
N ILE A 113 -0.91 0.83 -10.45
CA ILE A 113 -0.07 1.47 -11.45
C ILE A 113 1.22 1.95 -10.77
N VAL A 114 2.36 1.45 -11.25
CA VAL A 114 3.66 1.91 -10.80
C VAL A 114 4.03 3.20 -11.52
N GLN A 115 4.37 4.25 -10.76
CA GLN A 115 4.83 5.52 -11.31
C GLN A 115 6.32 5.70 -11.11
N PHE A 116 7.07 5.83 -12.20
CA PHE A 116 8.48 6.22 -12.17
C PHE A 116 8.70 7.67 -12.58
N ALA A 117 9.68 8.30 -11.93
CA ALA A 117 10.33 9.52 -12.39
C ALA A 117 11.71 9.16 -12.96
N SER A 118 11.91 9.50 -14.23
CA SER A 118 13.18 9.34 -14.93
C SER A 118 13.32 10.43 -16.00
N ASN A 119 14.54 10.83 -16.29
CA ASN A 119 14.91 11.63 -17.45
C ASN A 119 15.73 10.84 -18.48
N CYS A 120 15.96 9.54 -18.23
CA CYS A 120 16.74 8.63 -19.06
C CYS A 120 15.86 7.44 -19.47
N PRO A 121 15.64 7.20 -20.77
CA PRO A 121 14.74 6.14 -21.23
C PRO A 121 15.27 4.74 -20.89
N GLU A 122 16.59 4.53 -20.89
CA GLU A 122 17.21 3.25 -20.52
C GLU A 122 17.00 2.94 -19.03
N GLU A 123 17.15 3.94 -18.15
CA GLU A 123 16.85 3.79 -16.73
C GLU A 123 15.35 3.51 -16.49
N PHE A 124 14.47 4.13 -17.28
CA PHE A 124 13.03 3.88 -17.15
C PHE A 124 12.65 2.45 -17.59
N ALA A 125 13.21 1.98 -18.70
CA ALA A 125 12.98 0.62 -19.19
C ALA A 125 13.46 -0.43 -18.17
N LEU A 126 14.70 -0.30 -17.69
CA LEU A 126 15.27 -1.22 -16.72
C LEU A 126 14.53 -1.19 -15.37
N ALA A 127 14.09 -0.02 -14.90
CA ALA A 127 13.28 0.07 -13.69
C ALA A 127 11.91 -0.63 -13.85
N SER A 128 11.34 -0.62 -15.06
CA SER A 128 10.06 -1.27 -15.36
C SER A 128 10.17 -2.79 -15.34
N GLU A 129 11.31 -3.37 -15.75
CA GLU A 129 11.57 -4.82 -15.65
C GLU A 129 11.55 -5.33 -14.21
N PHE A 130 12.00 -4.52 -13.25
CA PHE A 130 11.99 -4.88 -11.82
C PHE A 130 10.59 -4.93 -11.18
N VAL A 131 9.56 -4.41 -11.84
CA VAL A 131 8.17 -4.36 -11.33
C VAL A 131 7.20 -5.18 -12.18
N GLU A 132 7.69 -5.89 -13.18
CA GLU A 132 6.89 -6.84 -13.97
C GLU A 132 6.32 -7.95 -13.06
N PRO A 133 5.02 -8.29 -13.18
CA PRO A 133 4.38 -9.33 -12.38
C PRO A 133 4.76 -10.76 -12.76
#